data_AF-A0A455UDZ7-F1
#
_entry.id   AF-A0A455UDZ7-F1
#
_cell.length_a   1.000
_cell.length_b   1.000
_cell.length_c   1.000
_cell.angle_alpha   90.00
_cell.angle_beta   90.00
_cell.angle_gamma   90.00
#
_symmetry.space_group_name_H-M   'P 1'
#
loop_
_entity.id
_entity.type
_entity.pdbx_description
1 polymer ?
#
loop_
_entity_poly.entity_id
_entity_poly.type
_entity_poly.pdbx_seq_one_letter_code
_entity_poly.pdbx_strand_id
1 'polypeptide(L)'
;MLDFERNLLSIACDELQLISMIEKSHLERLRDDRNICAHPTFSDDGSQFSPPAELALAYIVQSANYLLVHPPVKGKVIVQRMYELINEPSFPESEEKAFTLLSSENNLGRVKDSGVRNLAIIILKRIFRDETGISQELLNRLSASLSAIQRMYPVVYEEVVSNKLVGMLSEANDTRLKRIFPFLNLRSELWAKLEHAERVRIEGLINAMDSEEISRYQVARLVELNPEIRNQVLKNRWIKPC
;
A
#
# COMPACT_ATOMS: atom_id res chain seq x y z
N MET A 1 29.06 9.63 15.95
CA MET A 1 27.99 10.03 16.88
C MET A 1 27.39 11.38 16.49
N LEU A 2 28.21 12.43 16.33
CA LEU A 2 27.75 13.76 15.86
C LEU A 2 27.07 13.77 14.48
N ASP A 3 27.56 12.96 13.52
CA ASP A 3 26.94 12.91 12.19
C ASP A 3 25.57 12.23 12.18
N PHE A 4 25.35 11.29 13.11
CA PHE A 4 24.05 10.66 13.28
C PHE A 4 23.05 11.65 13.88
N GLU A 5 23.41 12.38 14.94
CA GLU A 5 22.55 13.43 15.51
C GLU A 5 22.21 14.53 14.51
N ARG A 6 23.17 14.96 13.69
CA ARG A 6 22.95 16.00 12.67
C ARG A 6 21.91 15.61 11.63
N ASN A 7 21.88 14.34 11.26
CA ASN A 7 20.97 13.82 10.23
C ASN A 7 19.67 13.26 10.80
N LEU A 8 19.50 13.19 12.13
CA LEU A 8 18.38 12.50 12.77
C LEU A 8 17.00 13.04 12.32
N LEU A 9 16.85 14.37 12.25
CA LEU A 9 15.58 14.99 11.83
C LEU A 9 15.30 14.79 10.33
N SER A 10 16.35 14.77 9.50
CA SER A 10 16.23 14.44 8.07
C SER A 10 15.85 12.98 7.86
N ILE A 11 16.48 12.04 8.56
CA ILE A 11 16.11 10.63 8.52
C ILE A 11 14.66 10.46 9.00
N ALA A 12 14.28 11.09 10.12
CA ALA A 12 12.94 10.99 10.68
C ALA A 12 11.85 11.56 9.75
N CYS A 13 12.11 12.67 9.06
CA CYS A 13 11.15 13.30 8.16
C CYS A 13 11.18 12.71 6.74
N ASP A 14 12.35 12.69 6.12
CA ASP A 14 12.51 12.48 4.68
C ASP A 14 12.53 10.99 4.34
N GLU A 15 13.19 10.17 5.16
CA GLU A 15 13.33 8.72 4.90
C GLU A 15 12.23 7.88 5.58
N LEU A 16 11.94 8.19 6.84
CA LEU A 16 11.04 7.40 7.68
C LEU A 16 9.64 8.00 7.79
N GLN A 17 9.48 9.27 7.43
CA GLN A 17 8.21 10.01 7.50
C GLN A 17 7.51 9.87 8.87
N LEU A 18 8.28 9.86 9.95
CA LEU A 18 7.76 9.81 11.33
C LEU A 18 7.15 11.15 11.73
N ILE A 19 7.73 12.24 11.24
CA ILE A 19 7.30 13.63 11.46
C ILE A 19 7.01 14.30 10.10
N SER A 20 6.25 15.38 10.11
CA SER A 20 5.96 16.23 8.94
C SER A 20 7.06 17.28 8.73
N MET A 21 7.04 17.94 7.57
CA MET A 21 7.97 19.04 7.28
C MET A 21 7.85 20.20 8.27
N ILE A 22 6.63 20.47 8.76
CA ILE A 22 6.38 21.53 9.76
C ILE A 22 6.99 21.13 11.11
N GLU A 23 6.75 19.89 11.53
CA GLU A 23 7.31 19.34 12.77
C GLU A 23 8.84 19.26 12.72
N LYS A 24 9.41 18.87 11.57
CA LYS A 24 10.86 18.92 11.31
C LYS A 24 11.39 20.33 11.53
N SER A 25 10.78 21.33 10.91
CA SER A 25 11.20 22.74 11.05
C SER A 25 11.16 23.23 12.49
N HIS A 26 10.14 22.85 13.27
CA HIS A 26 10.05 23.20 14.69
C HIS A 26 11.15 22.52 15.53
N LEU A 27 11.42 21.23 15.29
CA LEU A 27 12.47 20.50 15.99
C LEU A 27 13.88 20.96 15.59
N GLU A 28 14.08 21.41 14.35
CA GLU A 28 15.32 22.03 13.89
C GLU A 28 15.60 23.32 14.66
N ARG A 29 14.59 24.17 14.87
CA ARG A 29 14.73 25.38 15.69
C ARG A 29 15.13 25.06 17.13
N LEU A 30 14.49 24.07 17.77
CA LEU A 30 14.89 23.61 19.10
C LEU A 30 16.35 23.12 19.13
N ARG A 31 16.77 22.35 18.13
CA ARG A 31 18.16 21.87 18.03
C ARG A 31 19.13 23.04 17.91
N ASP A 32 18.82 24.01 17.07
CA ASP A 32 19.69 25.15 16.82
C ASP A 32 19.79 26.05 18.06
N ASP A 33 18.67 26.36 18.72
CA ASP A 33 18.65 27.11 19.99
C ASP A 33 19.41 26.38 21.11
N ARG A 34 19.25 25.04 21.23
CA ARG A 34 20.05 24.22 22.15
C ARG A 34 21.54 24.36 21.88
N ASN A 35 21.95 24.33 20.61
CA ASN A 35 23.36 24.46 20.23
C ASN A 35 23.92 25.83 20.63
N ILE A 36 23.14 26.91 20.47
CA ILE A 36 23.53 28.26 20.91
C ILE A 36 23.63 28.32 22.44
N CYS A 37 22.70 27.72 23.18
CA CYS A 37 22.78 27.63 24.65
C CYS A 37 24.04 26.89 25.13
N ALA A 38 24.46 25.84 24.42
CA ALA A 38 25.62 25.02 24.79
C ALA A 38 26.97 25.63 24.37
N HIS A 39 26.97 26.52 23.38
CA HIS A 39 28.17 27.14 22.82
C HIS A 39 28.07 28.67 22.85
N PRO A 40 28.55 29.32 23.92
CA PRO A 40 28.47 30.78 24.08
C PRO A 40 29.34 31.59 23.09
N THR A 41 30.04 30.93 22.17
CA THR A 41 30.95 31.56 21.20
C THR A 41 30.25 32.32 20.06
N PHE A 42 28.92 32.37 20.05
CA PHE A 42 28.12 32.99 18.97
C PHE A 42 27.63 34.41 19.27
N SER A 43 27.94 34.97 20.43
CA SER A 43 27.59 36.32 20.83
C SER A 43 28.84 37.22 20.87
N ASP A 44 28.76 38.38 20.22
CA ASP A 44 29.87 39.35 20.15
C ASP A 44 30.29 39.87 21.54
N ASP A 45 29.38 39.79 22.52
CA ASP A 45 29.59 40.19 23.91
C ASP A 45 29.94 39.02 24.85
N GLY A 46 30.02 37.79 24.32
CA GLY A 46 30.27 36.57 25.10
C GLY A 46 29.12 36.16 26.02
N SER A 47 27.94 36.77 25.89
CA SER A 47 26.76 36.41 26.68
C SER A 47 26.18 35.06 26.24
N GLN A 48 25.82 34.22 27.21
CA GLN A 48 25.15 32.96 26.91
C GLN A 48 23.69 33.22 26.54
N PHE A 49 23.22 32.66 25.42
CA PHE A 49 21.80 32.72 25.09
C PHE A 49 20.98 32.04 26.20
N SER A 50 20.03 32.80 26.76
CA SER A 50 19.11 32.32 27.78
C SER A 50 17.68 32.47 27.23
N PRO A 51 17.02 31.37 26.82
CA PRO A 51 15.70 31.46 26.23
C PRO A 51 14.66 31.88 27.29
N PRO A 52 13.67 32.71 26.92
CA PRO A 52 12.57 33.06 27.83
C PRO A 52 11.74 31.81 28.19
N ALA A 53 11.07 31.85 29.34
CA ALA A 53 10.34 30.71 29.89
C ALA A 53 9.24 30.20 28.93
N GLU A 54 8.58 31.11 28.22
CA GLU A 54 7.54 30.81 27.23
C GLU A 54 8.10 30.02 26.05
N LEU A 55 9.32 30.33 25.61
CA LEU A 55 9.99 29.61 24.53
C LEU A 55 10.40 28.21 24.99
N ALA A 56 10.95 28.08 26.19
CA ALA A 56 11.25 26.79 26.79
C ALA A 56 10.00 25.91 26.92
N LEU A 57 8.88 26.48 27.37
CA LEU A 57 7.60 25.78 27.46
C LEU A 57 7.10 25.34 26.09
N ALA A 58 7.17 26.21 25.07
CA ALA A 58 6.80 25.85 23.70
C ALA A 58 7.61 24.66 23.18
N TYR A 59 8.91 24.60 23.46
CA TYR A 59 9.76 23.48 23.08
C TYR A 59 9.42 22.17 23.79
N ILE A 60 9.06 22.22 25.07
CA ILE A 60 8.59 21.04 25.81
C ILE A 60 7.29 20.52 25.19
N VAL A 61 6.34 21.41 24.92
CA VAL A 61 5.04 21.06 24.32
C VAL A 61 5.22 20.47 22.91
N GLN A 62 6.06 21.07 22.07
CA GLN A 62 6.38 20.57 20.74
C GLN A 62 7.06 19.19 20.80
N SER A 63 8.07 19.02 21.66
CA SER A 63 8.77 17.73 21.82
C SER A 63 7.84 16.64 22.33
N ALA A 64 6.95 16.97 23.27
CA ALA A 64 5.93 16.07 23.74
C ALA A 64 4.99 15.67 22.61
N ASN A 65 4.39 16.65 21.93
CA ASN A 65 3.40 16.44 20.89
C ASN A 65 3.95 15.77 19.64
N TYR A 66 5.23 15.93 19.30
CA TYR A 66 5.79 15.38 18.06
C TYR A 66 6.54 14.07 18.26
N LEU A 67 6.98 13.77 19.47
CA LEU A 67 7.84 12.61 19.72
C LEU A 67 7.49 11.87 21.01
N LEU A 68 7.57 12.53 22.18
CA LEU A 68 7.65 11.82 23.46
C LEU A 68 6.36 11.12 23.88
N VAL A 69 5.20 11.61 23.40
CA VAL A 69 3.89 11.01 23.72
C VAL A 69 3.39 10.08 22.61
N HIS A 70 4.13 9.98 21.51
CA HIS A 70 3.75 9.13 20.40
C HIS A 70 4.35 7.73 20.55
N PRO A 71 3.57 6.66 20.26
CA PRO A 71 4.15 5.34 20.11
C PRO A 71 5.14 5.37 18.93
N PRO A 72 6.23 4.56 18.97
CA PRO A 72 7.20 4.50 17.88
C PRO A 72 6.52 4.31 16.52
N VAL A 73 6.73 5.23 15.58
CA VAL A 73 6.07 5.20 14.26
C VAL A 73 6.77 4.18 13.36
N LYS A 74 5.98 3.25 12.82
CA LYS A 74 6.46 2.02 12.18
C LYS A 74 6.35 2.05 10.65
N GLY A 75 6.47 3.17 9.94
CA GLY A 75 6.07 3.27 8.51
C GLY A 75 6.50 2.11 7.58
N LYS A 76 7.81 1.83 7.44
CA LYS A 76 8.27 0.67 6.64
C LYS A 76 8.03 -0.66 7.35
N VAL A 77 8.24 -0.69 8.67
CA VAL A 77 8.10 -1.90 9.50
C VAL A 77 6.66 -2.41 9.53
N ILE A 78 5.67 -1.52 9.52
CA ILE A 78 4.25 -1.84 9.56
C ILE A 78 3.78 -2.33 8.21
N VAL A 79 4.25 -1.72 7.11
CA VAL A 79 3.96 -2.25 5.77
C VAL A 79 4.49 -3.67 5.65
N GLN A 80 5.73 -3.91 6.06
CA GLN A 80 6.32 -5.25 6.02
C GLN A 80 5.55 -6.23 6.94
N ARG A 81 5.27 -5.84 8.18
CA ARG A 81 4.51 -6.65 9.13
C ARG A 81 3.10 -6.97 8.62
N MET A 82 2.42 -6.00 8.02
CA MET A 82 1.08 -6.20 7.43
C MET A 82 1.16 -7.13 6.23
N TYR A 83 2.17 -6.96 5.37
CA TYR A 83 2.37 -7.84 4.24
C TYR A 83 2.63 -9.29 4.69
N GLU A 84 3.51 -9.50 5.66
CA GLU A 84 3.77 -10.82 6.25
C GLU A 84 2.49 -11.41 6.85
N LEU A 85 1.80 -10.64 7.69
CA LEU A 85 0.55 -11.05 8.31
C LEU A 85 -0.50 -11.49 7.28
N ILE A 86 -0.67 -10.76 6.17
CA ILE A 86 -1.63 -11.11 5.10
C ILE A 86 -1.28 -12.46 4.43
N ASN A 87 0.02 -12.79 4.36
CA ASN A 87 0.48 -14.07 3.80
C ASN A 87 0.36 -15.23 4.80
N GLU A 88 0.11 -14.98 6.09
CA GLU A 88 -0.03 -16.02 7.13
C GLU A 88 -1.42 -16.66 7.16
N PRO A 89 -1.54 -18.00 7.34
CA PRO A 89 -2.83 -18.71 7.33
C PRO A 89 -3.84 -18.22 8.38
N SER A 90 -3.37 -17.51 9.41
CA SER A 90 -4.21 -16.92 10.44
C SER A 90 -4.98 -15.67 9.98
N PHE A 91 -4.59 -15.06 8.86
CA PHE A 91 -5.25 -13.88 8.33
C PHE A 91 -6.60 -14.23 7.69
N PRO A 92 -7.66 -13.43 7.93
CA PRO A 92 -8.99 -13.76 7.45
C PRO A 92 -9.14 -13.61 5.93
N GLU A 93 -9.88 -14.53 5.32
CA GLU A 93 -10.36 -14.44 3.93
C GLU A 93 -11.62 -13.58 3.77
N SER A 94 -12.34 -13.32 4.86
CA SER A 94 -13.57 -12.51 4.87
C SER A 94 -13.23 -11.02 4.91
N GLU A 95 -13.87 -10.24 4.03
CA GLU A 95 -13.66 -8.79 3.93
C GLU A 95 -13.95 -8.05 5.23
N GLU A 96 -15.06 -8.35 5.91
CA GLU A 96 -15.40 -7.69 7.18
C GLU A 96 -14.40 -8.01 8.30
N LYS A 97 -13.90 -9.25 8.35
CA LYS A 97 -12.87 -9.65 9.33
C LYS A 97 -11.52 -9.00 8.99
N ALA A 98 -11.15 -8.95 7.71
CA ALA A 98 -9.93 -8.28 7.25
C ALA A 98 -9.98 -6.78 7.54
N PHE A 99 -11.12 -6.13 7.30
CA PHE A 99 -11.35 -4.74 7.64
C PHE A 99 -11.21 -4.51 9.14
N THR A 100 -11.90 -5.28 9.97
CA THR A 100 -11.83 -5.17 11.44
C THR A 100 -10.39 -5.29 11.96
N LEU A 101 -9.62 -6.23 11.42
CA LEU A 101 -8.23 -6.43 11.80
C LEU A 101 -7.36 -5.25 11.33
N LEU A 102 -7.39 -4.92 10.04
CA LEU A 102 -6.51 -3.91 9.44
C LEU A 102 -6.85 -2.49 9.91
N SER A 103 -8.10 -2.18 10.25
CA SER A 103 -8.51 -0.85 10.70
C SER A 103 -8.07 -0.52 12.13
N SER A 104 -7.60 -1.50 12.91
CA SER A 104 -7.13 -1.24 14.27
C SER A 104 -5.95 -0.25 14.31
N GLU A 105 -5.86 0.53 15.39
CA GLU A 105 -4.80 1.56 15.55
C GLU A 105 -3.39 0.98 15.46
N ASN A 106 -3.20 -0.26 15.91
CA ASN A 106 -1.92 -0.96 15.85
C ASN A 106 -1.53 -1.39 14.44
N ASN A 107 -2.50 -1.45 13.51
CA ASN A 107 -2.34 -1.85 12.11
C ASN A 107 -2.41 -0.61 11.20
N LEU A 108 -3.35 -0.55 10.26
CA LEU A 108 -3.42 0.53 9.29
C LEU A 108 -4.11 1.79 9.81
N GLY A 109 -4.78 1.76 10.98
CA GLY A 109 -5.61 2.88 11.45
C GLY A 109 -4.89 4.24 11.61
N ARG A 110 -3.56 4.26 11.71
CA ARG A 110 -2.75 5.49 11.81
C ARG A 110 -1.63 5.58 10.77
N VAL A 111 -1.66 4.73 9.75
CA VAL A 111 -0.62 4.69 8.72
C VAL A 111 -0.86 5.83 7.72
N LYS A 112 0.21 6.54 7.35
CA LYS A 112 0.17 7.58 6.31
C LYS A 112 -0.18 6.96 4.96
N ASP A 113 -0.83 7.72 4.09
CA ASP A 113 -1.21 7.33 2.73
C ASP A 113 -0.05 6.71 1.93
N SER A 114 1.18 7.20 2.12
CA SER A 114 2.38 6.64 1.49
C SER A 114 2.63 5.17 1.87
N GLY A 115 2.44 4.81 3.13
CA GLY A 115 2.58 3.44 3.62
C GLY A 115 1.48 2.53 3.07
N VAL A 116 0.23 3.02 3.08
CA VAL A 116 -0.92 2.28 2.53
C VAL A 116 -0.77 2.07 1.03
N ARG A 117 -0.35 3.11 0.29
CA ARG A 117 -0.04 3.05 -1.14
C ARG A 117 0.98 1.95 -1.42
N ASN A 118 2.08 1.92 -0.65
CA ASN A 118 3.13 0.92 -0.82
C ASN A 118 2.62 -0.51 -0.53
N LEU A 119 1.82 -0.69 0.54
CA LEU A 119 1.23 -1.99 0.86
C LEU A 119 0.32 -2.49 -0.28
N ALA A 120 -0.58 -1.63 -0.79
CA ALA A 120 -1.45 -1.97 -1.92
C ALA A 120 -0.64 -2.38 -3.17
N ILE A 121 0.44 -1.64 -3.48
CA ILE A 121 1.34 -1.98 -4.58
C ILE A 121 2.01 -3.34 -4.38
N ILE A 122 2.51 -3.64 -3.18
CA ILE A 122 3.18 -4.91 -2.88
C ILE A 122 2.17 -6.07 -2.96
N ILE A 123 0.92 -5.88 -2.51
CA ILE A 123 -0.16 -6.87 -2.67
C ILE A 123 -0.43 -7.14 -4.16
N LEU A 124 -0.58 -6.10 -5.00
CA LEU A 124 -0.79 -6.29 -6.44
C LEU A 124 0.41 -6.99 -7.10
N LYS A 125 1.64 -6.66 -6.71
CA LYS A 125 2.85 -7.37 -7.18
C LYS A 125 2.84 -8.83 -6.77
N ARG A 126 2.41 -9.14 -5.54
CA ARG A 126 2.27 -10.51 -5.06
C ARG A 126 1.30 -11.31 -5.93
N ILE A 127 0.22 -10.67 -6.40
CA ILE A 127 -0.75 -11.29 -7.30
C ILE A 127 -0.19 -11.48 -8.71
N PHE A 128 0.29 -10.41 -9.34
CA PHE A 128 0.52 -10.38 -10.80
C PHE A 128 1.97 -10.49 -11.26
N ARG A 129 2.95 -10.18 -10.41
CA ARG A 129 4.37 -10.20 -10.79
C ARG A 129 5.14 -11.38 -10.22
N ASP A 130 4.80 -11.79 -9.00
CA ASP A 130 5.49 -12.86 -8.29
C ASP A 130 5.45 -14.19 -9.06
N GLU A 131 6.59 -14.87 -9.15
CA GLU A 131 6.74 -16.14 -9.87
C GLU A 131 6.20 -17.32 -9.07
N THR A 132 6.14 -17.20 -7.74
CA THR A 132 5.61 -18.25 -6.89
C THR A 132 4.10 -18.38 -7.09
N GLY A 133 3.60 -19.61 -6.97
CA GLY A 133 2.17 -19.89 -7.08
C GLY A 133 1.34 -19.18 -6.02
N ILE A 134 0.05 -19.01 -6.30
CA ILE A 134 -0.92 -18.42 -5.38
C ILE A 134 -2.04 -19.44 -5.20
N SER A 135 -2.26 -19.88 -3.96
CA SER A 135 -3.41 -20.71 -3.61
C SER A 135 -4.68 -19.87 -3.56
N GLN A 136 -5.85 -20.51 -3.64
CA GLN A 136 -7.13 -19.78 -3.59
C GLN A 136 -7.29 -19.02 -2.26
N GLU A 137 -6.88 -19.63 -1.14
CA GLU A 137 -6.94 -19.06 0.20
C GLU A 137 -6.04 -17.82 0.32
N LEU A 138 -4.84 -17.87 -0.27
CA LEU A 138 -3.96 -16.70 -0.32
C LEU A 138 -4.54 -15.59 -1.19
N LEU A 139 -5.11 -15.92 -2.34
CA LEU A 139 -5.77 -14.93 -3.19
C LEU A 139 -6.95 -14.25 -2.48
N ASN A 140 -7.76 -15.02 -1.75
CA ASN A 140 -8.87 -14.50 -0.96
C ASN A 140 -8.38 -13.53 0.13
N ARG A 141 -7.31 -13.85 0.86
CA ARG A 141 -6.69 -12.97 1.87
C ARG A 141 -6.12 -11.68 1.26
N LEU A 142 -5.39 -11.78 0.15
CA LEU A 142 -4.85 -10.62 -0.58
C LEU A 142 -5.98 -9.72 -1.08
N SER A 143 -7.04 -10.32 -1.63
CA SER A 143 -8.23 -9.61 -2.08
C SER A 143 -8.94 -8.91 -0.91
N ALA A 144 -9.24 -9.62 0.18
CA ALA A 144 -9.88 -9.06 1.37
C ALA A 144 -9.09 -7.87 1.95
N SER A 145 -7.77 -7.94 1.91
CA SER A 145 -6.88 -6.83 2.31
C SER A 145 -7.03 -5.61 1.40
N LEU A 146 -7.15 -5.80 0.09
CA LEU A 146 -7.41 -4.72 -0.86
C LEU A 146 -8.80 -4.08 -0.65
N SER A 147 -9.83 -4.86 -0.29
CA SER A 147 -11.17 -4.31 0.05
C SER A 147 -11.11 -3.47 1.33
N ALA A 148 -10.38 -3.93 2.35
CA ALA A 148 -10.16 -3.14 3.55
C ALA A 148 -9.43 -1.80 3.23
N ILE A 149 -8.40 -1.85 2.39
CA ILE A 149 -7.69 -0.65 1.92
C ILE A 149 -8.62 0.28 1.13
N GLN A 150 -9.44 -0.25 0.22
CA GLN A 150 -10.42 0.54 -0.53
C GLN A 150 -11.40 1.27 0.39
N ARG A 151 -11.87 0.60 1.45
CA ARG A 151 -12.81 1.18 2.41
C ARG A 151 -12.18 2.26 3.29
N MET A 152 -10.93 2.06 3.71
CA MET A 152 -10.21 3.00 4.59
C MET A 152 -9.57 4.17 3.83
N TYR A 153 -9.03 3.91 2.65
CA TYR A 153 -8.23 4.83 1.84
C TYR A 153 -8.67 4.79 0.37
N PRO A 154 -9.92 5.17 0.04
CA PRO A 154 -10.48 5.01 -1.31
C PRO A 154 -9.69 5.75 -2.39
N VAL A 155 -9.20 6.96 -2.09
CA VAL A 155 -8.39 7.76 -3.03
C VAL A 155 -7.07 7.07 -3.35
N VAL A 156 -6.38 6.56 -2.32
CA VAL A 156 -5.10 5.84 -2.49
C VAL A 156 -5.30 4.54 -3.26
N TYR A 157 -6.37 3.80 -2.95
CA TYR A 157 -6.72 2.58 -3.65
C TYR A 157 -6.96 2.85 -5.15
N GLU A 158 -7.77 3.87 -5.46
CA GLU A 158 -8.11 4.26 -6.82
C GLU A 158 -6.86 4.66 -7.63
N GLU A 159 -5.99 5.46 -7.02
CA GLU A 159 -4.72 5.87 -7.61
C GLU A 159 -3.81 4.67 -7.90
N VAL A 160 -3.69 3.72 -6.97
CA VAL A 160 -2.83 2.54 -7.13
C VAL A 160 -3.35 1.63 -8.24
N VAL A 161 -4.65 1.30 -8.20
CA VAL A 161 -5.26 0.41 -9.20
C VAL A 161 -5.14 0.99 -10.59
N SER A 162 -5.52 2.26 -10.77
CA SER A 162 -5.50 2.92 -12.09
C SER A 162 -4.09 3.00 -12.67
N ASN A 163 -3.08 3.28 -11.83
CA ASN A 163 -1.71 3.51 -12.32
C ASN A 163 -0.84 2.24 -12.40
N LYS A 164 -1.18 1.18 -11.66
CA LYS A 164 -0.29 0.01 -11.51
C LYS A 164 -0.89 -1.29 -12.02
N LEU A 165 -2.21 -1.47 -11.97
CA LEU A 165 -2.82 -2.74 -12.38
C LEU A 165 -2.58 -3.01 -13.87
N VAL A 166 -2.89 -2.04 -14.74
CA VAL A 166 -2.75 -2.16 -16.20
C VAL A 166 -1.31 -2.55 -16.56
N GLY A 167 -0.32 -1.78 -16.11
CA GLY A 167 1.09 -2.08 -16.41
C GLY A 167 1.55 -3.46 -15.91
N MET A 168 1.03 -3.95 -14.78
CA MET A 168 1.34 -5.31 -14.31
C MET A 168 0.71 -6.39 -15.21
N LEU A 169 -0.48 -6.16 -15.74
CA LEU A 169 -1.14 -7.09 -16.66
C LEU A 169 -0.49 -7.09 -18.04
N SER A 170 -0.09 -5.92 -18.56
CA SER A 170 0.59 -5.83 -19.85
C SER A 170 1.94 -6.56 -19.83
N GLU A 171 2.69 -6.48 -18.73
CA GLU A 171 3.99 -7.17 -18.54
C GLU A 171 3.87 -8.66 -18.16
N ALA A 172 2.70 -9.12 -17.72
CA ALA A 172 2.51 -10.51 -17.32
C ALA A 172 2.69 -11.45 -18.52
N ASN A 173 3.22 -12.64 -18.31
CA ASN A 173 3.11 -13.73 -19.29
C ASN A 173 1.76 -14.44 -19.10
N ASP A 174 1.38 -15.33 -20.01
CA ASP A 174 0.05 -15.95 -19.98
C ASP A 174 -0.19 -16.75 -18.69
N THR A 175 0.83 -17.41 -18.16
CA THR A 175 0.75 -18.12 -16.86
C THR A 175 0.39 -17.19 -15.71
N ARG A 176 1.02 -16.01 -15.62
CA ARG A 176 0.70 -15.01 -14.58
C ARG A 176 -0.60 -14.29 -14.87
N LEU A 177 -0.89 -14.03 -16.15
CA LEU A 177 -2.12 -13.36 -16.57
C LEU A 177 -3.36 -14.19 -16.20
N LYS A 178 -3.29 -15.53 -16.22
CA LYS A 178 -4.38 -16.41 -15.75
C LYS A 178 -4.86 -16.11 -14.32
N ARG A 179 -4.03 -15.49 -13.47
CA ARG A 179 -4.41 -15.09 -12.10
C ARG A 179 -5.46 -13.97 -12.08
N ILE A 180 -5.65 -13.24 -13.17
CA ILE A 180 -6.69 -12.19 -13.28
C ILE A 180 -8.10 -12.78 -13.16
N PHE A 181 -8.31 -14.02 -13.61
CA PHE A 181 -9.65 -14.62 -13.63
C PHE A 181 -10.24 -14.85 -12.24
N PRO A 182 -9.59 -15.62 -11.33
CA PRO A 182 -10.11 -15.78 -9.98
C PRO A 182 -10.06 -14.47 -9.19
N PHE A 183 -9.17 -13.53 -9.54
CA PHE A 183 -9.13 -12.21 -8.90
C PHE A 183 -10.36 -11.35 -9.27
N LEU A 184 -10.75 -11.30 -10.54
CA LEU A 184 -11.95 -10.57 -11.00
C LEU A 184 -13.25 -11.20 -10.49
N ASN A 185 -13.27 -12.51 -10.17
CA ASN A 185 -14.40 -13.12 -9.45
C ASN A 185 -14.62 -12.51 -8.06
N LEU A 186 -13.55 -12.00 -7.44
CA LEU A 186 -13.60 -11.32 -6.15
C LEU A 186 -13.79 -9.80 -6.31
N ARG A 187 -13.25 -9.23 -7.40
CA ARG A 187 -13.18 -7.78 -7.66
C ARG A 187 -13.73 -7.43 -9.03
N SER A 188 -15.02 -7.73 -9.24
CA SER A 188 -15.69 -7.55 -10.55
C SER A 188 -15.69 -6.11 -11.05
N GLU A 189 -15.71 -5.14 -10.14
CA GLU A 189 -15.66 -3.71 -10.42
C GLU A 189 -14.39 -3.27 -11.15
N LEU A 190 -13.32 -4.05 -11.06
CA LEU A 190 -12.05 -3.75 -11.72
C LEU A 190 -12.08 -4.03 -13.22
N TRP A 191 -13.02 -4.86 -13.71
CA TRP A 191 -13.16 -5.13 -15.14
C TRP A 191 -13.40 -3.84 -15.94
N ALA A 192 -14.25 -2.96 -15.42
CA ALA A 192 -14.57 -1.68 -16.06
C ALA A 192 -13.36 -0.74 -16.16
N LYS A 193 -12.34 -0.93 -15.33
CA LYS A 193 -11.12 -0.11 -15.29
C LYS A 193 -10.03 -0.60 -16.23
N LEU A 194 -10.15 -1.82 -16.76
CA LEU A 194 -9.19 -2.34 -17.72
C LEU A 194 -9.36 -1.61 -19.06
N GLU A 195 -8.23 -1.24 -19.67
CA GLU A 195 -8.20 -0.67 -21.01
C GLU A 195 -8.53 -1.74 -22.08
N HIS A 196 -8.84 -1.29 -23.30
CA HIS A 196 -9.27 -2.17 -24.37
C HIS A 196 -8.22 -3.23 -24.72
N ALA A 197 -6.93 -2.88 -24.72
CA ALA A 197 -5.85 -3.80 -25.07
C ALA A 197 -5.76 -5.00 -24.11
N GLU A 198 -5.84 -4.75 -22.80
CA GLU A 198 -5.82 -5.78 -21.77
C GLU A 198 -7.06 -6.66 -21.85
N ARG A 199 -8.24 -6.10 -22.11
CA ARG A 199 -9.47 -6.88 -22.32
C ARG A 199 -9.33 -7.83 -23.50
N VAL A 200 -8.86 -7.35 -24.64
CA VAL A 200 -8.60 -8.18 -25.84
C VAL A 200 -7.60 -9.31 -25.53
N ARG A 201 -6.54 -9.02 -24.79
CA ARG A 201 -5.55 -10.03 -24.39
C ARG A 201 -6.15 -11.09 -23.46
N ILE A 202 -6.94 -10.66 -22.48
CA ILE A 202 -7.63 -11.56 -21.54
C ILE A 202 -8.62 -12.45 -22.30
N GLU A 203 -9.37 -11.90 -23.26
CA GLU A 203 -10.27 -12.65 -24.13
C GLU A 203 -9.53 -13.69 -24.98
N GLY A 204 -8.41 -13.30 -25.60
CA GLY A 204 -7.56 -14.21 -26.36
C GLY A 204 -7.07 -15.38 -25.50
N LEU A 205 -6.68 -15.09 -24.26
CA LEU A 205 -6.25 -16.10 -23.29
C LEU A 205 -7.38 -17.07 -22.92
N ILE A 206 -8.60 -16.57 -22.65
CA ILE A 206 -9.77 -17.45 -22.37
C ILE A 206 -10.00 -18.42 -23.53
N ASN A 207 -9.87 -17.96 -24.78
CA ASN A 207 -10.10 -18.79 -25.95
C ASN A 207 -9.01 -19.85 -26.18
N ALA A 208 -7.80 -19.62 -25.67
CA ALA A 208 -6.68 -20.55 -25.77
C ALA A 208 -6.67 -21.61 -24.65
N MET A 209 -7.43 -21.41 -23.58
CA MET A 209 -7.48 -22.32 -22.43
C MET A 209 -8.28 -23.59 -22.72
N ASP A 210 -7.77 -24.72 -22.22
CA ASP A 210 -8.49 -25.98 -22.20
C ASP A 210 -9.51 -26.06 -21.06
N SER A 211 -10.27 -27.16 -21.01
CA SER A 211 -11.30 -27.38 -19.97
C SER A 211 -10.73 -27.47 -18.55
N GLU A 212 -9.52 -28.01 -18.39
CA GLU A 212 -8.88 -28.16 -17.08
C GLU A 212 -8.48 -26.78 -16.55
N GLU A 213 -7.88 -25.95 -17.41
CA GLU A 213 -7.50 -24.58 -17.08
C GLU A 213 -8.72 -23.69 -16.79
N ILE A 214 -9.79 -23.81 -17.59
CA ILE A 214 -11.04 -23.06 -17.38
C ILE A 214 -11.63 -23.36 -15.99
N SER A 215 -11.60 -24.63 -15.57
CA SER A 215 -12.05 -25.06 -14.25
C SER A 215 -11.11 -24.53 -13.15
N ARG A 216 -9.80 -24.77 -13.30
CA ARG A 216 -8.76 -24.40 -12.34
C ARG A 216 -8.75 -22.90 -12.01
N TYR A 217 -8.87 -22.04 -13.03
CA TYR A 217 -8.87 -20.59 -12.87
C TYR A 217 -10.28 -19.99 -12.73
N GLN A 218 -11.30 -20.83 -12.55
CA GLN A 218 -12.68 -20.41 -12.28
C GLN A 218 -13.25 -19.43 -13.32
N VAL A 219 -12.88 -19.61 -14.59
CA VAL A 219 -13.29 -18.72 -15.69
C VAL A 219 -14.79 -18.80 -15.93
N ALA A 220 -15.41 -19.96 -15.71
CA ALA A 220 -16.86 -20.13 -15.83
C ALA A 220 -17.63 -19.17 -14.92
N ARG A 221 -17.21 -19.02 -13.67
CA ARG A 221 -17.80 -18.07 -12.70
C ARG A 221 -17.63 -16.62 -13.16
N LEU A 222 -16.50 -16.29 -13.78
CA LEU A 222 -16.23 -14.94 -14.27
C LEU A 222 -17.20 -14.54 -15.39
N VAL A 223 -17.45 -15.47 -16.31
CA VAL A 223 -18.41 -15.34 -17.41
C VAL A 223 -19.84 -15.20 -16.89
N GLU A 224 -20.16 -15.84 -15.76
CA GLU A 224 -21.46 -15.69 -15.13
C GLU A 224 -21.65 -14.28 -14.55
N LEU A 225 -20.63 -13.76 -13.86
CA LEU A 225 -20.66 -12.46 -13.19
C LEU A 225 -20.54 -11.27 -14.13
N ASN A 226 -19.96 -11.45 -15.33
CA ASN A 226 -19.70 -10.36 -16.28
C ASN A 226 -20.37 -10.62 -17.64
N PRO A 227 -21.56 -10.04 -17.89
CA PRO A 227 -22.29 -10.22 -19.14
C PRO A 227 -21.51 -9.78 -20.39
N GLU A 228 -20.64 -8.76 -20.27
CA GLU A 228 -19.75 -8.33 -21.35
C GLU A 228 -18.80 -9.46 -21.77
N ILE A 229 -18.09 -10.06 -20.80
CA ILE A 229 -17.18 -11.19 -21.02
C ILE A 229 -17.95 -12.37 -21.62
N ARG A 230 -19.15 -12.65 -21.12
CA ARG A 230 -20.02 -13.71 -21.65
C ARG A 230 -20.33 -13.54 -23.12
N ASN A 231 -20.80 -12.36 -23.50
CA ASN A 231 -21.19 -12.06 -24.88
C ASN A 231 -19.99 -12.15 -25.85
N GLN A 232 -18.78 -11.82 -25.39
CA GLN A 232 -17.57 -11.88 -26.20
C GLN A 232 -17.01 -13.31 -26.32
N VAL A 233 -16.95 -14.07 -25.22
CA VAL A 233 -16.48 -15.47 -25.24
C VAL A 233 -17.43 -16.35 -26.06
N LEU A 234 -18.75 -16.16 -25.93
CA LEU A 234 -19.73 -16.87 -26.74
C LEU A 234 -19.64 -16.51 -28.23
N LYS A 235 -19.35 -15.26 -28.60
CA LYS A 235 -19.13 -14.92 -30.02
C LYS A 235 -17.93 -15.67 -30.60
N ASN A 236 -16.81 -15.75 -29.89
CA ASN A 236 -15.58 -16.34 -30.44
C ASN A 236 -15.55 -17.88 -30.45
N ARG A 237 -16.25 -18.56 -29.54
CA ARG A 237 -16.32 -20.04 -29.54
C ARG A 237 -17.25 -20.63 -30.62
N TRP A 238 -18.23 -19.87 -31.11
CA TRP A 238 -19.19 -20.33 -32.14
C TRP A 238 -18.83 -19.88 -33.57
N ILE A 239 -17.74 -19.12 -33.76
CA ILE A 239 -17.22 -18.71 -35.08
C ILE A 239 -16.03 -19.60 -35.54
N LYS A 240 -15.82 -20.77 -34.94
CA LYS A 240 -15.02 -21.83 -35.60
C LYS A 240 -15.97 -22.83 -36.27
N PRO A 241 -16.44 -22.57 -37.51
CA PRO A 241 -16.93 -23.66 -38.34
C PRO A 241 -15.77 -24.59 -38.66
N CYS A 242 -16.09 -25.89 -38.72
CA CYS A 242 -15.23 -26.97 -39.15
C CYS A 242 -14.53 -26.67 -40.49
#